data_AF-A0A7S3JDK0-F1
#
_entry.id   AF-A0A7S3JDK0-F1
#
_cell.length_a   1.000
_cell.length_b   1.000
_cell.length_c   1.000
_cell.angle_alpha   90.00
_cell.angle_beta   90.00
_cell.angle_gamma   90.00
#
_symmetry.space_group_name_H-M   'P 1'
#
loop_
_entity.id
_entity.type
_entity.pdbx_description
1 polymer ?
#
loop_
_entity_poly.entity_id
_entity_poly.type
_entity_poly.pdbx_seq_one_letter_code
_entity_poly.pdbx_strand_id
1 'polypeptide(L)'
;EKRFAKKKRSGGFKAQQKKASTQKKCPKAIRANGISIGNQTKKNWLIHVKDHVDVLKFSKGSGGNTARFETVSDQNFLPAILYPLSVDEFRKKYYRQKALIIKAGNVSRFQDIIKDYFYNFNLEELCENTASEQIHIWYGDRSNQNGTFQKEIESLGTTDTQLALKAHERGGASLYFGSSVEFRELFCKQLANQ
;
A
#
# COMPACT_ATOMS: atom_id res chain seq x y z
N GLU A 1 5.02 28.53 -66.21
CA GLU A 1 3.85 27.94 -66.88
C GLU A 1 3.80 26.42 -66.66
N LYS A 2 2.57 25.87 -66.50
CA LYS A 2 2.17 24.43 -66.55
C LYS A 2 2.70 23.52 -65.41
N ARG A 3 2.00 23.31 -64.28
CA ARG A 3 0.72 22.59 -64.02
C ARG A 3 0.63 21.18 -64.65
N PHE A 4 0.76 20.15 -63.81
CA PHE A 4 0.25 18.78 -63.96
C PHE A 4 0.12 18.16 -62.56
N ALA A 5 -0.78 17.25 -62.22
CA ALA A 5 -2.20 17.03 -62.52
C ALA A 5 -2.70 16.09 -61.39
N LYS A 6 -3.84 16.42 -60.77
CA LYS A 6 -4.52 15.58 -59.76
C LYS A 6 -5.03 14.29 -60.38
N LYS A 7 -4.83 13.15 -59.72
CA LYS A 7 -5.60 11.92 -59.96
C LYS A 7 -6.25 11.46 -58.66
N LYS A 8 -7.55 11.72 -58.54
CA LYS A 8 -8.44 11.10 -57.53
C LYS A 8 -8.73 9.67 -57.96
N ARG A 9 -8.67 8.71 -57.02
CA ARG A 9 -9.40 7.44 -57.16
C ARG A 9 -10.24 7.20 -55.91
N SER A 10 -11.52 7.05 -56.19
CA SER A 10 -12.61 6.54 -55.37
C SER A 10 -12.40 5.08 -55.00
N GLY A 11 -12.74 4.71 -53.78
CA GLY A 11 -12.91 3.32 -53.35
C GLY A 11 -13.83 3.29 -52.13
N GLY A 12 -15.10 2.98 -52.36
CA GLY A 12 -16.06 2.74 -51.29
C GLY A 12 -15.87 1.35 -50.68
N PHE A 13 -16.10 1.25 -49.37
CA PHE A 13 -16.38 -0.02 -48.69
C PHE A 13 -17.50 0.23 -47.68
N LYS A 14 -18.68 -0.33 -47.97
CA LYS A 14 -19.68 -0.67 -46.96
C LYS A 14 -19.48 -2.16 -46.66
N ALA A 15 -19.40 -2.55 -45.39
CA ALA A 15 -20.09 -3.74 -44.87
C ALA A 15 -20.00 -3.79 -43.34
N GLN A 16 -21.16 -4.08 -42.77
CA GLN A 16 -21.43 -4.39 -41.38
C GLN A 16 -20.58 -5.56 -40.88
N GLN A 17 -20.31 -5.63 -39.58
CA GLN A 17 -20.58 -6.85 -38.81
C GLN A 17 -20.60 -6.60 -37.29
N LYS A 18 -21.66 -7.15 -36.69
CA LYS A 18 -21.91 -7.35 -35.27
C LYS A 18 -20.74 -8.08 -34.59
N LYS A 19 -20.50 -7.79 -33.31
CA LYS A 19 -20.19 -8.80 -32.29
C LYS A 19 -20.45 -8.25 -30.88
N ALA A 20 -21.45 -8.82 -30.24
CA ALA A 20 -21.65 -8.78 -28.79
C ALA A 20 -20.53 -9.58 -28.12
N SER A 21 -20.01 -9.12 -26.98
CA SER A 21 -19.22 -9.95 -26.07
C SER A 21 -19.10 -9.30 -24.68
N THR A 22 -19.95 -9.80 -23.79
CA THR A 22 -19.61 -10.16 -22.41
C THR A 22 -19.34 -9.03 -21.41
N GLN A 23 -20.43 -8.53 -20.81
CA GLN A 23 -20.40 -7.98 -19.45
C GLN A 23 -19.79 -9.03 -18.51
N LYS A 24 -18.59 -8.75 -17.98
CA LYS A 24 -18.01 -9.49 -16.86
C LYS A 24 -18.93 -9.32 -15.65
N LYS A 25 -19.77 -10.33 -15.37
CA LYS A 25 -20.46 -10.47 -14.09
C LYS A 25 -19.39 -10.62 -13.01
N CYS A 26 -19.36 -9.68 -12.05
CA CYS A 26 -18.61 -9.83 -10.82
C CYS A 26 -19.05 -11.12 -10.10
N PRO A 27 -18.12 -11.92 -9.55
CA PRO A 27 -18.48 -13.09 -8.77
C PRO A 27 -19.26 -12.68 -7.52
N LYS A 28 -20.38 -13.38 -7.30
CA LYS A 28 -21.25 -13.24 -6.14
C LYS A 28 -20.44 -13.51 -4.86
N ALA A 29 -20.58 -12.65 -3.85
CA ALA A 29 -20.02 -12.86 -2.53
C ALA A 29 -20.47 -14.21 -1.98
N ILE A 30 -19.52 -15.10 -1.72
CA ILE A 30 -19.76 -16.35 -1.01
C ILE A 30 -20.00 -15.97 0.46
N ARG A 31 -21.24 -16.14 0.93
CA ARG A 31 -21.56 -16.05 2.36
C ARG A 31 -20.89 -17.22 3.06
N ALA A 32 -19.82 -16.96 3.81
CA ALA A 32 -19.28 -17.94 4.75
C ALA A 32 -20.27 -18.12 5.90
N ASN A 33 -20.56 -19.38 6.21
CA ASN A 33 -21.51 -19.80 7.24
C ASN A 33 -21.12 -19.29 8.62
N GLY A 34 -22.13 -18.85 9.36
CA GLY A 34 -21.99 -18.22 10.66
C GLY A 34 -21.43 -19.16 11.73
N ILE A 35 -20.52 -18.62 12.52
CA ILE A 35 -20.37 -19.01 13.92
C ILE A 35 -20.96 -17.85 14.72
N SER A 36 -22.15 -18.06 15.27
CA SER A 36 -22.78 -17.13 16.19
C SER A 36 -22.13 -17.26 17.56
N ILE A 37 -21.26 -16.34 17.91
CA ILE A 37 -20.93 -16.04 19.31
C ILE A 37 -21.65 -14.73 19.63
N GLY A 38 -22.49 -14.80 20.66
CA GLY A 38 -23.37 -13.73 21.09
C GLY A 38 -22.62 -12.44 21.42
N ASN A 39 -23.12 -11.37 20.80
CA ASN A 39 -23.13 -9.95 21.16
C ASN A 39 -22.78 -9.12 19.92
N GLN A 40 -23.74 -8.28 19.54
CA GLN A 40 -23.79 -7.47 18.32
C GLN A 40 -22.45 -6.79 17.99
N THR A 41 -21.61 -7.49 17.24
CA THR A 41 -20.36 -6.94 16.74
C THR A 41 -20.59 -6.49 15.30
N LYS A 42 -20.33 -5.20 15.09
CA LYS A 42 -20.33 -4.50 13.80
C LYS A 42 -19.76 -5.45 12.74
N LYS A 43 -20.54 -5.71 11.69
CA LYS A 43 -20.16 -6.62 10.60
C LYS A 43 -18.91 -6.08 9.90
N ASN A 44 -17.73 -6.48 10.38
CA ASN A 44 -16.49 -6.38 9.63
C ASN A 44 -16.58 -7.43 8.53
N TRP A 45 -16.57 -6.99 7.27
CA TRP A 45 -16.58 -7.93 6.15
C TRP A 45 -15.13 -8.25 5.82
N LEU A 46 -14.68 -9.44 6.23
CA LEU A 46 -13.48 -10.05 5.67
C LEU A 46 -13.78 -10.37 4.21
N ILE A 47 -13.06 -9.73 3.30
CA ILE A 47 -13.12 -10.01 1.87
C ILE A 47 -11.86 -10.79 1.53
N HIS A 48 -12.04 -12.08 1.25
CA HIS A 48 -11.01 -12.90 0.63
C HIS A 48 -10.85 -12.42 -0.82
N VAL A 49 -9.67 -11.87 -1.17
CA VAL A 49 -9.43 -11.31 -2.51
C VAL A 49 -8.72 -12.33 -3.41
N LYS A 50 -7.82 -13.16 -2.85
CA LYS A 50 -7.12 -14.30 -3.48
C LYS A 50 -6.66 -15.29 -2.39
N ASP A 51 -6.30 -16.52 -2.76
CA ASP A 51 -5.97 -17.62 -1.81
C ASP A 51 -4.90 -17.27 -0.74
N HIS A 52 -4.05 -16.28 -1.02
CA HIS A 52 -2.95 -15.84 -0.15
C HIS A 52 -3.13 -14.45 0.49
N VAL A 53 -4.22 -13.73 0.17
CA VAL A 53 -4.45 -12.35 0.65
C VAL A 53 -5.88 -12.14 1.14
N ASP A 54 -5.96 -11.79 2.41
CA ASP A 54 -7.20 -11.45 3.08
C ASP A 54 -7.28 -9.94 3.30
N VAL A 55 -8.45 -9.35 3.03
CA VAL A 55 -8.69 -7.91 3.20
C VAL A 55 -9.81 -7.69 4.21
N LEU A 56 -9.46 -7.15 5.37
CA LEU A 56 -10.42 -6.67 6.36
C LEU A 56 -10.90 -5.27 5.96
N LYS A 57 -12.16 -5.13 5.55
CA LYS A 57 -12.78 -3.83 5.28
C LYS A 57 -13.75 -3.44 6.39
N PHE A 58 -13.62 -2.20 6.85
CA PHE A 58 -14.59 -1.57 7.74
C PHE A 58 -15.61 -0.78 6.94
N SER A 59 -16.89 -1.13 7.08
CA SER A 59 -17.97 -0.20 6.71
C SER A 59 -18.19 0.76 7.88
N LYS A 60 -18.13 2.08 7.65
CA LYS A 60 -18.68 3.06 8.60
C LYS A 60 -20.13 2.64 8.89
N GLY A 61 -20.39 2.17 10.10
CA GLY A 61 -21.76 1.90 10.53
C GLY A 61 -22.55 3.21 10.46
N SER A 62 -23.72 3.19 9.86
CA SER A 62 -24.65 4.32 9.71
C SER A 62 -25.28 4.81 11.03
N GLY A 63 -24.73 4.41 12.18
CA GLY A 63 -25.17 4.85 13.50
C GLY A 63 -24.11 5.73 14.13
N GLY A 64 -24.49 6.96 14.49
CA GLY A 64 -23.64 8.07 14.96
C GLY A 64 -22.82 7.87 16.25
N ASN A 65 -22.46 6.63 16.61
CA ASN A 65 -21.38 6.37 17.54
C ASN A 65 -20.12 6.09 16.74
N THR A 66 -19.33 7.15 16.52
CA THR A 66 -17.92 7.06 16.16
C THR A 66 -17.29 6.02 17.07
N ALA A 67 -17.06 4.81 16.54
CA ALA A 67 -16.19 3.85 17.22
C ALA A 67 -14.88 4.60 17.39
N ARG A 68 -14.55 5.02 18.61
CA ARG A 68 -13.30 5.71 18.89
C ARG A 68 -12.22 4.71 18.53
N PHE A 69 -11.61 4.95 17.39
CA PHE A 69 -10.47 4.16 16.99
C PHE A 69 -9.38 4.41 18.01
N GLU A 70 -8.84 3.34 18.57
CA GLU A 70 -7.77 3.46 19.56
C GLU A 70 -6.54 4.10 18.88
N THR A 71 -6.02 5.16 19.48
CA THR A 71 -4.76 5.78 19.04
C THR A 71 -3.61 4.80 19.28
N VAL A 72 -2.71 4.72 18.32
CA VAL A 72 -1.52 3.88 18.41
C VAL A 72 -0.50 4.63 19.26
N SER A 73 -0.05 4.00 20.34
CA SER A 73 0.98 4.48 21.25
C SER A 73 1.93 3.34 21.60
N ASP A 74 3.01 3.65 22.32
CA ASP A 74 4.04 2.68 22.68
C ASP A 74 3.51 1.53 23.55
N GLN A 75 2.51 1.83 24.39
CA GLN A 75 1.95 0.88 25.35
C GLN A 75 1.01 -0.14 24.70
N ASN A 76 0.32 0.25 23.62
CA ASN A 76 -0.71 -0.55 22.95
C ASN A 76 -0.41 -0.78 21.46
N PHE A 77 0.84 -0.59 21.04
CA PHE A 77 1.26 -0.51 19.64
C PHE A 77 0.70 -1.65 18.77
N LEU A 78 1.01 -2.91 19.10
CA LEU A 78 0.62 -4.06 18.29
C LEU A 78 -0.90 -4.29 18.28
N PRO A 79 -1.62 -4.33 19.43
CA PRO A 79 -3.09 -4.38 19.45
C PRO A 79 -3.75 -3.25 18.65
N ALA A 80 -3.26 -2.02 18.78
CA ALA A 80 -3.85 -0.86 18.11
C ALA A 80 -3.66 -0.93 16.58
N ILE A 81 -2.50 -1.35 16.10
CA ILE A 81 -2.26 -1.56 14.65
C ILE A 81 -3.16 -2.64 14.08
N LEU A 82 -3.32 -3.75 14.81
CA LEU A 82 -4.09 -4.90 14.36
C LEU A 82 -5.61 -4.69 14.45
N TYR A 83 -6.07 -3.67 15.19
CA TYR A 83 -7.49 -3.39 15.34
C TYR A 83 -8.24 -3.45 13.99
N PRO A 84 -9.27 -4.30 13.87
CA PRO A 84 -10.11 -4.84 14.94
C PRO A 84 -9.72 -6.26 15.36
N LEU A 85 -8.64 -6.78 14.80
CA LEU A 85 -8.18 -8.13 15.00
C LEU A 85 -7.45 -8.21 16.33
N SER A 86 -7.73 -9.24 17.12
CA SER A 86 -6.90 -9.51 18.30
C SER A 86 -5.53 -10.02 17.86
N VAL A 87 -4.54 -9.86 18.74
CA VAL A 87 -3.19 -10.36 18.48
C VAL A 87 -3.19 -11.88 18.30
N ASP A 88 -3.98 -12.61 19.10
CA ASP A 88 -4.09 -14.07 19.01
C ASP A 88 -4.69 -14.53 17.68
N GLU A 89 -5.73 -13.83 17.20
CA GLU A 89 -6.32 -14.13 15.90
C GLU A 89 -5.34 -13.85 14.76
N PHE A 90 -4.59 -12.75 14.85
CA PHE A 90 -3.52 -12.43 13.91
C PHE A 90 -2.47 -13.55 13.84
N ARG A 91 -1.97 -13.99 14.99
CA ARG A 91 -0.97 -15.05 15.09
C ARG A 91 -1.44 -16.37 14.52
N LYS A 92 -2.64 -16.79 14.92
CA LYS A 92 -3.19 -18.10 14.55
C LYS A 92 -3.49 -18.20 13.06
N LYS A 93 -3.97 -17.12 12.43
CA LYS A 93 -4.52 -17.16 11.06
C LYS A 93 -3.63 -16.51 10.01
N TYR A 94 -2.77 -15.55 10.37
CA TYR A 94 -2.09 -14.67 9.42
C TYR A 94 -0.57 -14.65 9.57
N TYR A 95 -0.04 -14.54 10.80
CA TYR A 95 1.39 -14.42 11.03
C TYR A 95 2.16 -15.58 10.40
N ARG A 96 3.11 -15.27 9.51
CA ARG A 96 3.91 -16.22 8.71
C ARG A 96 3.11 -17.19 7.82
N GLN A 97 1.80 -16.98 7.66
CA GLN A 97 0.92 -17.86 6.89
C GLN A 97 0.28 -17.16 5.69
N LYS A 98 -0.21 -15.93 5.86
CA LYS A 98 -0.97 -15.19 4.84
C LYS A 98 -0.72 -13.69 4.94
N ALA A 99 -0.84 -13.02 3.80
CA ALA A 99 -0.84 -11.56 3.78
C ALA A 99 -2.20 -11.03 4.26
N LEU A 100 -2.16 -10.04 5.15
CA LEU A 100 -3.34 -9.39 5.71
C LEU A 100 -3.31 -7.89 5.36
N ILE A 101 -4.42 -7.40 4.81
CA ILE A 101 -4.63 -5.96 4.57
C ILE A 101 -5.77 -5.48 5.46
N ILE A 102 -5.48 -4.56 6.39
CA ILE A 102 -6.47 -3.94 7.26
C ILE A 102 -6.80 -2.55 6.72
N LYS A 103 -8.01 -2.38 6.15
CA LYS A 103 -8.49 -1.07 5.67
C LYS A 103 -9.25 -0.34 6.78
N ALA A 104 -8.55 0.04 7.83
CA ALA A 104 -9.08 0.87 8.92
C ALA A 104 -9.05 2.35 8.48
N GLY A 105 -10.22 2.93 8.18
CA GLY A 105 -10.35 4.24 7.53
C GLY A 105 -9.99 5.48 8.36
N ASN A 106 -9.13 5.38 9.37
CA ASN A 106 -8.68 6.53 10.15
C ASN A 106 -7.15 6.57 10.33
N VAL A 107 -6.49 7.39 9.52
CA VAL A 107 -5.04 7.64 9.59
C VAL A 107 -4.67 8.43 10.85
N SER A 108 -5.60 9.16 11.46
CA SER A 108 -5.34 9.99 12.64
C SER A 108 -4.88 9.17 13.86
N ARG A 109 -5.15 7.85 13.86
CA ARG A 109 -4.73 6.95 14.93
C ARG A 109 -3.22 6.80 15.05
N PHE A 110 -2.50 7.06 13.96
CA PHE A 110 -1.04 6.90 13.91
C PHE A 110 -0.30 8.20 14.23
N GLN A 111 -1.01 9.30 14.50
CA GLN A 111 -0.40 10.63 14.60
C GLN A 111 0.67 10.70 15.69
N ASP A 112 0.43 10.09 16.84
CA ASP A 112 1.40 10.07 17.94
C ASP A 112 2.69 9.35 17.51
N ILE A 113 2.57 8.13 16.96
CA ILE A 113 3.73 7.40 16.43
C ILE A 113 4.43 8.16 15.29
N ILE A 114 3.66 8.76 14.38
CA ILE A 114 4.21 9.52 13.25
C ILE A 114 5.02 10.71 13.74
N LYS A 115 4.50 11.41 14.75
CA LYS A 115 5.16 12.56 15.35
C LYS A 115 6.41 12.14 16.11
N ASP A 116 6.29 11.14 16.98
CA ASP A 116 7.33 10.78 17.93
C ASP A 116 8.47 9.99 17.28
N TYR A 117 8.19 9.20 16.23
CA TYR A 117 9.16 8.28 15.64
C TYR A 117 9.47 8.51 14.16
N PHE A 118 8.59 9.20 13.44
CA PHE A 118 8.75 9.47 12.01
C PHE A 118 8.90 10.96 11.70
N TYR A 119 9.15 11.79 12.71
CA TYR A 119 9.44 13.22 12.54
C TYR A 119 8.37 13.96 11.73
N ASN A 120 7.09 13.60 11.91
CA ASN A 120 5.97 14.09 11.08
C ASN A 120 6.19 13.90 9.55
N PHE A 121 6.95 12.87 9.18
CA PHE A 121 7.42 12.61 7.83
C PHE A 121 8.28 13.73 7.22
N ASN A 122 9.00 14.49 8.06
CA ASN A 122 10.07 15.35 7.58
C ASN A 122 11.19 14.47 7.01
N LEU A 123 11.37 14.51 5.69
CA LEU A 123 12.30 13.64 4.98
C LEU A 123 13.76 13.90 5.35
N GLU A 124 14.12 15.16 5.63
CA GLU A 124 15.46 15.53 6.06
C GLU A 124 15.78 14.91 7.42
N GLU A 125 14.92 15.12 8.40
CA GLU A 125 15.05 14.52 9.74
C GLU A 125 15.05 12.98 9.68
N LEU A 126 14.21 12.38 8.82
CA LEU A 126 14.17 10.93 8.61
C LEU A 126 15.49 10.37 8.06
N CYS A 127 16.13 11.10 7.13
CA CYS A 127 17.42 10.69 6.57
C CYS A 127 18.57 10.88 7.57
N GLU A 128 18.54 11.94 8.38
CA GLU A 128 19.56 12.22 9.40
C GLU A 128 19.50 11.26 10.59
N ASN A 129 18.29 10.82 10.98
CA ASN A 129 18.06 10.00 12.16
C ASN A 129 17.70 8.54 11.83
N THR A 130 18.05 8.07 10.63
CA THR A 130 17.83 6.67 10.26
C THR A 130 18.74 5.72 11.06
N ALA A 131 18.21 4.57 11.47
CA ALA A 131 19.00 3.52 12.10
C ALA A 131 19.83 2.69 11.10
N SER A 132 19.74 3.00 9.80
CA SER A 132 20.54 2.37 8.74
C SER A 132 21.91 3.00 8.62
N GLU A 133 22.91 2.19 8.29
CA GLU A 133 24.27 2.68 8.00
C GLU A 133 24.32 3.54 6.74
N GLN A 134 23.45 3.27 5.77
CA GLN A 134 23.37 3.98 4.50
C GLN A 134 21.90 4.18 4.07
N ILE A 135 21.67 5.25 3.33
CA ILE A 135 20.45 5.52 2.59
C ILE A 135 20.61 4.95 1.19
N HIS A 136 19.70 4.08 0.78
CA HIS A 136 19.68 3.49 -0.55
C HIS A 136 18.78 4.32 -1.47
N ILE A 137 19.34 4.75 -2.60
CA ILE A 137 18.66 5.56 -3.62
C ILE A 137 18.34 4.68 -4.82
N TRP A 138 17.07 4.63 -5.19
CA TRP A 138 16.57 3.84 -6.32
C TRP A 138 15.97 4.76 -7.37
N TYR A 139 16.51 4.74 -8.57
CA TYR A 139 15.91 5.45 -9.69
C TYR A 139 14.91 4.52 -10.38
N GLY A 140 13.66 4.96 -10.51
CA GLY A 140 12.70 4.26 -11.35
C GLY A 140 13.22 4.17 -12.78
N ASP A 141 12.92 3.07 -13.49
CA ASP A 141 13.31 2.90 -14.88
C ASP A 141 12.71 4.03 -15.73
N ARG A 142 13.56 4.98 -16.14
CA ARG A 142 13.15 6.13 -16.97
C ARG A 142 13.12 5.76 -18.46
N SER A 143 13.43 4.52 -18.84
CA SER A 143 13.55 4.14 -20.24
C SER A 143 13.17 2.69 -20.49
N ASN A 144 11.94 2.48 -20.93
CA ASN A 144 11.69 1.49 -21.99
C ASN A 144 10.52 1.90 -22.87
N GLN A 145 10.68 3.02 -23.59
CA GLN A 145 9.85 3.28 -24.78
C GLN A 145 10.07 2.21 -25.89
N ASN A 146 11.07 1.34 -25.75
CA ASN A 146 11.41 0.28 -26.69
C ASN A 146 11.22 -1.16 -26.16
N GLY A 147 10.48 -1.35 -25.06
CA GLY A 147 9.92 -2.65 -24.68
C GLY A 147 10.90 -3.78 -24.32
N THR A 148 12.19 -3.48 -24.11
CA THR A 148 13.19 -4.49 -23.71
C THR A 148 13.54 -4.30 -22.25
N PHE A 149 12.81 -5.00 -21.36
CA PHE A 149 13.10 -5.06 -19.92
C PHE A 149 14.56 -5.49 -19.68
N GLN A 150 15.44 -4.52 -19.52
CA GLN A 150 16.77 -4.67 -18.96
C GLN A 150 17.02 -3.47 -18.06
N LYS A 151 17.06 -3.69 -16.75
CA LYS A 151 18.31 -3.90 -16.02
C LYS A 151 17.99 -4.22 -14.57
N GLU A 152 18.87 -4.96 -13.93
CA GLU A 152 18.92 -5.08 -12.47
C GLU A 152 18.83 -3.66 -11.88
N ILE A 153 17.85 -3.42 -11.01
CA ILE A 153 17.70 -2.11 -10.36
C ILE A 153 18.81 -2.04 -9.31
N GLU A 154 19.95 -1.49 -9.69
CA GLU A 154 21.06 -1.25 -8.78
C GLU A 154 20.74 -0.05 -7.88
N SER A 155 20.74 -0.28 -6.57
CA SER A 155 20.59 0.79 -5.59
C SER A 155 21.94 1.46 -5.35
N LEU A 156 21.95 2.79 -5.32
CA LEU A 156 23.12 3.56 -4.87
C LEU A 156 23.01 3.79 -3.36
N GLY A 157 23.95 3.23 -2.57
CA GLY A 157 24.07 3.52 -1.14
C GLY A 157 24.82 4.83 -0.91
N THR A 158 24.35 5.68 0.00
CA THR A 158 25.03 6.90 0.43
C THR A 158 24.83 7.16 1.92
N THR A 159 25.81 7.77 2.57
CA THR A 159 25.68 8.34 3.91
C THR A 159 25.40 9.85 3.90
N ASP A 160 25.50 10.47 2.71
CA ASP A 160 25.22 11.90 2.53
C ASP A 160 23.70 12.13 2.37
N THR A 161 23.09 12.66 3.42
CA THR A 161 21.68 13.04 3.45
C THR A 161 21.32 14.04 2.35
N GLN A 162 22.16 15.04 2.10
CA GLN A 162 21.88 16.09 1.11
C GLN A 162 21.91 15.53 -0.32
N LEU A 163 22.76 14.54 -0.59
CA LEU A 163 22.75 13.80 -1.85
C LEU A 163 21.44 13.01 -2.01
N ALA A 164 20.99 12.30 -0.97
CA ALA A 164 19.75 11.53 -1.00
C ALA A 164 18.52 12.42 -1.22
N LEU A 165 18.42 13.54 -0.50
CA LEU A 165 17.35 14.53 -0.66
C LEU A 165 17.31 15.09 -2.08
N LYS A 166 18.47 15.53 -2.62
CA LYS A 166 18.54 16.02 -4.01
C LYS A 166 18.16 14.95 -5.04
N ALA A 167 18.57 13.70 -4.83
CA ALA A 167 18.22 12.59 -5.70
C ALA A 167 16.70 12.32 -5.69
N HIS A 168 16.05 12.42 -4.53
CA HIS A 168 14.60 12.30 -4.42
C HIS A 168 13.88 13.47 -5.10
N GLU A 169 14.18 14.70 -4.69
CA GLU A 169 13.46 15.91 -5.11
C GLU A 169 13.64 16.23 -6.60
N ARG A 170 14.87 16.11 -7.11
CA ARG A 170 15.22 16.50 -8.48
C ARG A 170 15.28 15.29 -9.41
N GLY A 171 15.78 14.17 -8.89
CA GLY A 171 15.97 12.93 -9.62
C GLY A 171 14.74 12.00 -9.60
N GLY A 172 13.69 12.33 -8.86
CA GLY A 172 12.51 11.47 -8.71
C GLY A 172 12.86 10.07 -8.20
N ALA A 173 13.97 9.95 -7.46
CA ALA A 173 14.40 8.69 -6.89
C ALA A 173 13.50 8.31 -5.72
N SER A 174 13.33 7.02 -5.49
CA SER A 174 12.81 6.50 -4.22
C SER A 174 13.96 6.30 -3.25
N LEU A 175 13.70 6.57 -1.97
CA LEU A 175 14.67 6.38 -0.90
C LEU A 175 14.25 5.18 -0.05
N TYR A 176 15.23 4.38 0.34
CA TYR A 176 15.08 3.29 1.28
C TYR A 176 16.12 3.46 2.40
N PHE A 177 15.63 3.55 3.62
CA PHE A 177 16.42 3.68 4.83
C PHE A 177 15.61 3.11 6.00
N GLY A 178 16.30 2.71 7.06
CA GLY A 178 15.68 2.15 8.27
C GLY A 178 14.85 3.20 9.01
N SER A 179 13.94 2.73 9.87
CA SER A 179 13.27 3.63 10.82
C SER A 179 14.27 4.28 11.78
N SER A 180 13.79 5.20 12.61
CA SER A 180 14.51 5.63 13.80
C SER A 180 14.87 4.44 14.70
N VAL A 181 15.93 4.59 15.49
CA VAL A 181 16.42 3.54 16.39
C VAL A 181 15.37 3.21 17.44
N GLU A 182 14.72 4.24 17.95
CA GLU A 182 13.67 4.20 18.97
C GLU A 182 12.45 3.42 18.45
N PHE A 183 12.05 3.66 17.18
CA PHE A 183 10.97 2.90 16.58
C PHE A 183 11.34 1.42 16.38
N ARG A 184 12.57 1.15 15.96
CA ARG A 184 13.07 -0.21 15.77
C ARG A 184 13.01 -0.98 17.09
N GLU A 185 13.45 -0.36 18.19
CA GLU A 185 13.39 -0.95 19.52
C GLU A 185 11.96 -1.20 19.99
N LEU A 186 11.07 -0.21 19.84
CA LEU A 186 9.64 -0.36 20.15
C LEU A 186 9.03 -1.53 19.38
N PHE A 187 9.23 -1.56 18.06
CA PHE A 187 8.67 -2.58 17.18
C PHE A 187 9.19 -3.98 17.52
N CYS A 188 10.51 -4.13 17.67
CA CYS A 188 11.13 -5.40 18.03
C CYS A 188 10.68 -5.88 19.41
N LYS A 189 10.61 -4.99 20.41
CA LYS A 189 10.15 -5.32 21.77
C LYS A 189 8.73 -5.85 21.76
N GLN A 190 7.82 -5.22 21.03
CA GLN A 190 6.41 -5.61 20.96
C GLN A 190 6.19 -6.93 20.19
N LEU A 191 7.06 -7.25 19.24
CA LEU A 191 7.03 -8.55 18.55
C LEU A 191 7.68 -9.68 19.36
N ALA A 192 8.73 -9.39 20.13
CA ALA A 192 9.49 -10.38 20.88
C ALA A 192 8.85 -10.74 22.23
N ASN A 193 8.28 -9.76 22.94
CA ASN A 193 7.73 -9.93 24.30
C ASN A 193 6.31 -10.51 24.34
N GLN A 194 5.90 -11.24 23.30
CA GLN A 194 4.59 -11.85 23.24
C GLN A 194 4.69 -13.29 22.75
#